data_AF-A0A3D2MGC3-F1
#
_entry.id   AF-A0A3D2MGC3-F1
#
_cell.length_a   1.000
_cell.length_b   1.000
_cell.length_c   1.000
_cell.angle_alpha   90.00
_cell.angle_beta   90.00
_cell.angle_gamma   90.00
#
_symmetry.space_group_name_H-M   'P 1'
#
loop_
_entity.id
_entity.type
_entity.pdbx_description
1 polymer ?
#
loop_
_entity_poly.entity_id
_entity_poly.type
_entity_poly.pdbx_seq_one_letter_code
_entity_poly.pdbx_strand_id
1 'polypeptide(L)' 'MQIHGGMGYTREMPIERWYRDLRVTRIYEGTDEIQHFIIARALLKGYVK' A
#
# COMPACT_ATOMS: atom_id res chain seq x y z
N MET A 1 -3.23 -13.29 3.81
CA MET A 1 -2.53 -14.10 4.84
C MET A 1 -3.50 -14.71 5.83
N GLN A 2 -4.26 -13.92 6.61
CA GLN A 2 -5.15 -14.44 7.67
C GLN A 2 -6.14 -15.54 7.24
N ILE A 3 -6.81 -15.40 6.08
CA ILE A 3 -7.75 -16.41 5.55
C ILE A 3 -7.06 -17.77 5.33
N HIS A 4 -5.77 -17.77 5.00
CA HIS A 4 -4.98 -18.96 4.74
C HIS A 4 -4.29 -19.50 6.01
N GLY A 5 -4.57 -18.91 7.19
CA GLY A 5 -3.95 -19.29 8.46
C GLY A 5 -2.42 -19.30 8.39
N GLY A 6 -1.82 -20.32 9.03
CA GLY A 6 -0.36 -20.51 9.04
C GLY A 6 0.25 -20.67 7.65
N MET A 7 -0.45 -21.33 6.72
CA MET A 7 0.03 -21.51 5.34
C MET A 7 0.24 -20.18 4.62
N GLY A 8 -0.56 -19.17 4.93
CA GLY A 8 -0.44 -17.82 4.37
C GLY A 8 0.85 -17.07 4.73
N TYR A 9 1.65 -17.58 5.67
CA TYR A 9 2.96 -17.05 6.05
C TYR A 9 4.13 -17.90 5.55
N THR A 10 3.85 -19.09 5.00
CA THR A 10 4.87 -19.98 4.44
C THR A 10 5.24 -19.56 3.03
N ARG A 11 6.38 -20.04 2.53
CA ARG A 11 6.81 -19.84 1.14
C ARG A 11 6.16 -20.82 0.15
N GLU A 12 5.24 -21.66 0.62
CA GLU A 12 4.56 -22.67 -0.19
C GLU A 12 3.43 -22.06 -1.03
N MET A 13 2.90 -20.92 -0.58
CA MET A 13 1.90 -20.14 -1.30
C MET A 13 2.52 -18.80 -1.70
N PRO A 14 2.12 -18.14 -2.81
CA PRO A 14 2.72 -16.89 -3.28
C PRO A 14 2.23 -15.61 -2.55
N ILE A 15 1.26 -15.76 -1.63
CA ILE A 15 0.56 -14.65 -0.98
C ILE A 15 1.45 -13.83 -0.02
N GLU A 16 2.42 -14.48 0.61
CA GLU A 16 3.41 -13.90 1.51
C GLU A 16 4.37 -12.96 0.77
N ARG A 17 4.73 -13.30 -0.47
CA ARG A 17 5.62 -12.58 -1.36
C ARG A 17 4.88 -11.40 -1.93
N TRP A 18 3.68 -11.60 -2.45
CA TRP A 18 2.83 -10.49 -2.90
C TRP A 18 2.60 -9.47 -1.79
N TYR A 19 2.36 -9.91 -0.55
CA TYR A 19 2.20 -9.00 0.57
C TYR A 19 3.49 -8.20 0.86
N ARG A 20 4.67 -8.82 0.78
CA ARG A 20 5.95 -8.11 0.93
C ARG A 20 6.20 -7.12 -0.20
N ASP A 21 5.93 -7.50 -1.44
CA ASP A 21 6.12 -6.67 -2.62
C ASP A 21 5.15 -5.47 -2.60
N LEU A 22 3.91 -5.64 -2.14
CA LEU A 22 2.96 -4.54 -1.93
C LEU A 22 3.36 -3.62 -0.77
N ARG A 23 4.19 -4.07 0.17
CA ARG A 23 4.58 -3.21 1.30
C ARG A 23 5.55 -2.11 0.86
N VAL A 24 6.41 -2.38 -0.13
CA VAL A 24 7.39 -1.39 -0.61
C VAL A 24 6.74 -0.27 -1.42
N THR A 25 5.61 -0.52 -2.09
CA THR A 25 4.90 0.49 -2.89
C THR A 25 4.34 1.64 -2.04
N ARG A 26 4.23 1.45 -0.72
CA ARG A 26 3.78 2.49 0.22
C ARG A 26 4.87 3.49 0.59
N ILE A 27 6.11 3.25 0.15
CA ILE A 27 7.30 4.05 0.48
C ILE A 27 7.90 4.61 -0.81
N TYR A 28 7.99 3.77 -1.83
CA TYR A 28 8.49 4.17 -3.13
C TYR A 28 7.51 5.12 -3.85
N GLU A 29 8.03 5.98 -4.74
CA GLU A 29 7.24 6.94 -5.53
C GLU A 29 6.38 7.93 -4.71
N GLY A 30 6.77 8.14 -3.46
CA GLY A 30 6.08 9.00 -2.51
C GLY A 30 5.34 8.16 -1.49
N THR A 31 5.66 8.39 -0.21
CA THR A 31 5.02 7.67 0.88
C THR A 31 3.52 7.96 0.92
N ASP A 32 2.75 7.07 1.56
CA ASP A 32 1.32 7.29 1.78
C ASP A 32 1.07 8.72 2.31
N GLU A 33 1.84 9.20 3.29
CA GLU A 33 1.68 10.55 3.87
C GLU A 33 1.88 11.69 2.86
N ILE A 34 2.87 11.57 1.96
CA ILE A 34 3.12 12.56 0.91
C ILE A 34 1.97 12.58 -0.08
N GLN A 35 1.45 11.42 -0.48
CA GLN A 35 0.32 11.34 -1.38
C GLN A 35 -0.93 11.97 -0.74
N HIS A 36 -1.22 11.65 0.53
CA HIS A 36 -2.31 12.28 1.28
C HIS A 36 -2.14 13.80 1.37
N PHE A 37 -0.93 14.30 1.62
CA PHE A 37 -0.64 15.73 1.66
C PHE A 37 -0.90 16.41 0.30
N ILE A 38 -0.45 15.81 -0.80
CA ILE A 38 -0.68 16.32 -2.15
C ILE A 38 -2.18 16.38 -2.46
N ILE A 39 -2.91 15.31 -2.16
CA ILE A 39 -4.37 15.24 -2.36
C ILE A 39 -5.07 16.30 -1.50
N ALA A 40 -4.73 16.41 -0.21
CA ALA A 40 -5.32 17.41 0.68
C ALA A 40 -5.09 18.84 0.16
N ARG A 41 -3.86 19.14 -0.30
CA ARG A 41 -3.54 20.44 -0.91
C ARG A 41 -4.33 20.69 -2.20
N ALA A 42 -4.49 19.67 -3.05
CA ALA A 42 -5.27 19.79 -4.27
C ALA A 42 -6.76 20.06 -3.99
N LEU A 43 -7.33 19.36 -3.00
CA LEU A 43 -8.70 19.56 -2.54
C LEU A 43 -8.91 20.98 -1.99
N LEU A 44 -8.04 21.45 -1.09
CA LEU A 44 -8.14 22.79 -0.50
C LEU A 44 -7.97 23.92 -1.52
N LYS A 45 -7.24 23.67 -2.61
CA LYS A 45 -7.02 24.64 -3.68
C LYS A 45 -8.17 24.64 -4.71
N GLY A 46 -9.16 23.76 -4.58
CA GLY A 46 -10.31 23.63 -5.50
C GLY A 46 -9.96 22.98 -6.85
N TYR A 47 -8.85 22.22 -6.92
CA TYR A 47 -8.39 21.58 -8.15
C TYR A 47 -9.10 20.26 -8.46
N VAL A 48 -9.85 19.73 -7.49
CA VAL A 48 -10.77 18.62 -7.70
C VAL A 48 -12.16 19.24 -7.83
N LYS A 49 -12.68 19.22 -9.05
CA LYS A 49 -14.08 19.56 -9.33
C LYS A 49 -14.98 18.42 -8.92
#